data_AF-A0A849DKY8-F1
#
_entry.id   AF-A0A849DKY8-F1
#
_cell.length_a   1.000
_cell.length_b   1.000
_cell.length_c   1.000
_cell.angle_alpha   90.00
_cell.angle_beta   90.00
_cell.angle_gamma   90.00
#
_symmetry.space_group_name_H-M   'P 1'
#
loop_
_entity.id
_entity.type
_entity.pdbx_description
1 polymer ?
#
loop_
_entity_poly.entity_id
_entity_poly.type
_entity_poly.pdbx_seq_one_letter_code
_entity_poly.pdbx_strand_id
1 'polypeptide(L)' 'MTWEPFYDGVAVTRIDWWRRSEIARNRVLREWKITPERLADGSLQEVQRIDGVWR' A
#
# COMPACT_ATOMS: atom_id res chain seq x y z
N MET A 1 13.87 -0.52 -7.27
CA MET A 1 13.04 0.47 -6.56
C MET A 1 11.86 -0.25 -5.94
N THR A 2 12.01 -0.71 -4.70
CA THR A 2 10.88 -0.96 -3.80
C THR A 2 10.39 0.40 -3.35
N TRP A 3 9.16 0.77 -3.69
CA TRP A 3 8.54 1.97 -3.12
C TRP A 3 8.30 1.67 -1.65
N GLU A 4 9.21 2.13 -0.79
CA GLU A 4 9.04 2.10 0.65
C GLU A 4 8.17 3.30 1.02
N PRO A 5 6.90 3.08 1.39
CA PRO A 5 5.99 4.18 1.64
C PRO A 5 6.42 4.96 2.89
N PHE A 6 6.20 6.27 2.85
CA PHE A 6 6.27 7.13 4.02
C PHE A 6 4.86 7.30 4.59
N TYR A 7 4.70 7.02 5.88
CA TYR A 7 3.47 7.24 6.61
C TYR A 7 3.73 8.25 7.71
N ASP A 8 3.13 9.44 7.58
CA ASP A 8 3.29 10.54 8.54
C ASP A 8 4.76 10.88 8.83
N GLY A 9 5.55 11.02 7.76
CA GLY A 9 6.99 11.26 7.86
C GLY A 9 7.84 10.04 8.23
N VAL A 10 7.23 8.89 8.56
CA VAL A 10 7.95 7.66 8.90
C VAL A 10 8.13 6.78 7.67
N ALA A 11 9.39 6.57 7.28
CA ALA A 11 9.75 5.56 6.28
C ALA A 11 9.46 4.16 6.82
N VAL A 12 8.69 3.37 6.08
CA VAL A 12 8.45 1.96 6.42
C VAL A 12 8.81 1.04 5.27
N THR A 13 9.25 -0.16 5.64
CA THR A 13 9.57 -1.24 4.71
C THR A 13 8.50 -2.32 4.81
N ARG A 14 8.53 -3.29 3.88
CA ARG A 14 7.64 -4.46 3.91
C ARG A 14 7.77 -5.29 5.19
N ILE A 15 8.94 -5.27 5.83
CA ILE A 15 9.28 -6.08 7.00
C ILE A 15 9.07 -5.38 8.34
N ASP A 16 8.73 -4.08 8.37
CA ASP A 16 8.61 -3.35 9.64
C ASP A 16 7.46 -2.34 9.73
N TRP A 17 6.65 -2.18 8.69
CA TRP A 17 5.53 -1.23 8.65
C TRP A 17 4.57 -1.34 9.84
N TRP A 18 4.27 -2.55 10.31
CA TRP A 18 3.33 -2.76 11.42
C TRP A 18 3.87 -2.28 12.78
N ARG A 19 5.19 -2.15 12.90
CA ARG A 19 5.88 -1.75 14.13
C ARG A 19 6.32 -0.29 14.09
N ARG A 20 6.72 0.22 12.93
CA ARG A 20 7.26 1.57 12.78
C ARG A 20 6.20 2.66 12.70
N SER A 21 5.00 2.37 12.20
CA SER A 21 3.94 3.36 12.07
C SER A 21 2.56 2.74 12.28
N GLU A 22 1.84 3.24 13.28
CA GLU A 22 0.45 2.82 13.53
C GLU A 22 -0.46 3.21 12.35
N ILE A 23 -0.19 4.34 11.70
CA ILE A 23 -0.92 4.78 10.51
C ILE A 23 -0.68 3.80 9.35
N ALA A 24 0.57 3.40 9.10
CA ALA A 24 0.89 2.37 8.13
C ALA A 24 0.15 1.07 8.46
N ARG A 25 0.18 0.67 9.73
CA ARG A 25 -0.49 -0.54 10.20
C ARG A 25 -1.98 -0.54 9.87
N ASN A 26 -2.66 0.54 10.27
CA ASN A 26 -4.10 0.67 10.10
C ASN A 26 -4.49 0.74 8.62
N ARG A 27 -3.71 1.44 7.78
CA ARG A 27 -3.97 1.50 6.34
C ARG A 27 -3.81 0.14 5.68
N VAL A 28 -2.72 -0.58 5.93
CA VAL A 28 -2.48 -1.90 5.32
C VAL A 28 -3.58 -2.88 5.73
N LEU A 29 -3.96 -2.91 7.01
CA LEU A 29 -5.06 -3.76 7.48
C LEU A 29 -6.41 -3.40 6.86
N ARG A 30 -6.69 -2.10 6.66
CA ARG A 30 -7.91 -1.64 5.98
C ARG A 30 -7.90 -2.05 4.51
N GLU A 31 -6.85 -1.77 3.77
CA GLU A 31 -6.75 -2.13 2.36
C GLU A 31 -6.82 -3.65 2.17
N TRP A 32 -6.18 -4.43 3.02
CA TRP A 32 -6.27 -5.89 3.00
C TRP A 32 -7.71 -6.41 3.12
N LYS A 33 -8.52 -5.80 4.01
CA LYS A 33 -9.93 -6.16 4.17
C LYS A 33 -10.79 -5.80 2.96
N ILE A 34 -10.52 -4.66 2.34
CA ILE A 34 -11.36 -4.09 1.25
C ILE A 34 -10.94 -4.61 -0.13
N THR A 35 -9.69 -5.08 -0.29
CA THR A 35 -9.16 -5.53 -1.59
C THR A 35 -9.98 -6.67 -2.22
N PRO A 36 -10.43 -7.72 -1.49
CA PRO A 36 -11.27 -8.76 -2.07
C PRO A 36 -12.60 -8.24 -2.61
N GLU A 37 -13.24 -7.30 -1.90
CA GLU A 37 -14.49 -6.68 -2.34
C GLU A 37 -14.27 -5.86 -3.61
N ARG A 38 -13.20 -5.05 -3.65
CA ARG A 38 -12.84 -4.26 -4.83
C ARG A 38 -12.42 -5.09 -6.04
N LEU A 39 -11.86 -6.27 -5.80
CA LEU A 39 -11.56 -7.24 -6.86
C LEU A 39 -12.85 -7.82 -7.43
N ALA A 40 -13.82 -8.14 -6.57
CA ALA A 40 -15.09 -8.71 -6.98
C ALA A 40 -15.98 -7.71 -7.72
N ASP A 41 -15.97 -6.43 -7.32
CA ASP A 41 -16.75 -5.36 -7.96
C ASP A 41 -16.03 -4.68 -9.15
N GLY A 42 -14.75 -5.01 -9.39
CA GLY A 42 -13.95 -4.48 -10.49
C GLY A 42 -13.52 -3.02 -10.31
N SER A 43 -13.60 -2.46 -9.10
CA SER A 43 -13.26 -1.05 -8.82
C SER A 43 -11.78 -0.78 -8.59
N LEU A 44 -10.91 -1.81 -8.62
CA LEU A 44 -9.47 -1.59 -8.58
C LEU A 44 -9.00 -0.85 -9.83
N GLN A 45 -8.24 0.22 -9.62
CA GLN A 45 -7.60 0.96 -10.70
C GLN A 45 -6.39 0.17 -11.22
N GLU A 46 -6.36 -0.06 -12.53
CA GLU A 46 -5.18 -0.59 -13.20
C GLU A 46 -4.06 0.46 -13.16
N VAL A 47 -2.87 0.03 -12.77
CA VAL A 47 -1.66 0.86 -12.76
C VAL A 47 -0.61 0.23 -13.66
N GLN A 48 0.02 1.06 -14.49
CA GLN A 48 1.07 0.67 -15.41
C GLN A 48 2.44 1.06 -14.88
N ARG A 49 3.46 0.30 -15.28
CA ARG A 49 4.84 0.65 -14.95
C ARG A 49 5.46 1.44 -16.10
N ILE A 50 5.66 2.74 -15.92
CA ILE A 50 6.25 3.67 -16.90
C ILE A 50 7.58 4.19 -16.33
N ASP A 51 8.68 4.03 -17.08
CA ASP A 51 10.04 4.44 -16.67
C ASP A 51 10.45 3.91 -15.27
N GLY A 52 10.02 2.69 -14.95
CA GLY A 52 10.29 2.05 -13.68
C GLY A 52 9.40 2.52 -12.51
N VAL A 53 8.51 3.48 -12.75
CA VAL A 53 7.55 4.04 -11.78
C VAL A 53 6.15 3.47 -12.06
N TRP A 54 5.46 3.01 -11.02
CA TRP A 54 4.05 2.62 -11.13
C TRP A 54 3.17 3.88 -11.18
N ARG A 55 2.31 4.00 -12.18
CA ARG A 55 1.37 5.10 -12.41
C ARG A 55 -0.04 4.58 -12.68
#